data_AF-A0A4Q0STF1-F1
#
_entry.id   AF-A0A4Q0STF1-F1
#
_cell.length_a   1.000
_cell.length_b   1.000
_cell.length_c   1.000
_cell.angle_alpha   90.00
_cell.angle_beta   90.00
_cell.angle_gamma   90.00
#
_symmetry.space_group_name_H-M   'P 1'
#
loop_
_entity.id
_entity.type
_entity.pdbx_description
1 polymer ?
#
loop_
_entity_poly.entity_id
_entity_poly.type
_entity_poly.pdbx_seq_one_letter_code
_entity_poly.pdbx_strand_id
1 'polypeptide(L)'
;MQSSKEAIWADPLSLKQAALVAGFTYLLNPVTFAEAYVMPRLISADPAETVKNLTIHPHLFSAAVLSYVVSAIGDVVMAWALYTLLRPVNRALAVLGSLLQLVYAAVWLAAIANLGLIYRFVAVPDYSRHTSAAGLPLQIAELLGAYRSGSGLSLILFGLHLVLTGWLIARSSYLPRWLGWLLFVDGWAWVVDSVSI
;
A
#
# COMPACT_ATOMS: atom_id res chain seq x y z
N MET A 1 -16.60 -10.11 -40.45
CA MET A 1 -15.91 -8.88 -39.97
C MET A 1 -15.91 -8.80 -38.44
N GLN A 2 -15.57 -9.91 -37.76
CA GLN A 2 -15.67 -10.08 -36.29
C GLN A 2 -14.29 -10.36 -35.64
N SER A 3 -13.23 -10.40 -36.46
CA SER A 3 -11.87 -10.80 -36.09
C SER A 3 -11.02 -9.65 -35.50
N SER A 4 -11.39 -8.38 -35.70
CA SER A 4 -10.56 -7.23 -35.29
C SER A 4 -10.83 -6.69 -33.88
N LYS A 5 -11.93 -7.07 -33.22
CA LYS A 5 -12.26 -6.58 -31.86
C LYS A 5 -11.70 -7.46 -30.73
N GLU A 6 -11.34 -8.71 -31.02
CA GLU A 6 -10.79 -9.63 -30.02
C GLU A 6 -9.27 -9.52 -29.86
N ALA A 7 -8.57 -8.97 -30.86
CA ALA A 7 -7.11 -8.81 -30.84
C ALA A 7 -6.60 -7.75 -29.83
N ILE A 8 -7.46 -6.82 -29.39
CA ILE A 8 -7.07 -5.75 -28.46
C ILE A 8 -7.11 -6.24 -26.99
N TRP A 9 -7.74 -7.40 -26.73
CA TRP A 9 -7.90 -7.99 -25.40
C TRP A 9 -7.23 -9.35 -25.24
N ALA A 10 -6.29 -9.70 -26.13
CA ALA A 10 -5.47 -10.89 -25.94
C ALA A 10 -4.76 -10.76 -24.59
N ASP A 11 -4.98 -11.71 -23.69
CA ASP A 11 -4.31 -11.72 -22.40
C ASP A 11 -2.81 -11.79 -22.63
N PRO A 12 -2.03 -10.77 -22.25
CA PRO A 12 -0.58 -10.80 -22.46
C PRO A 12 0.11 -11.83 -21.55
N LEU A 13 -0.58 -12.33 -20.52
CA LEU A 13 -0.03 -13.29 -19.54
C LEU A 13 -0.90 -14.55 -19.44
N SER A 14 -0.25 -15.70 -19.41
CA SER A 14 -0.86 -16.96 -18.94
C SER A 14 -1.16 -16.91 -17.44
N LEU A 15 -2.10 -17.74 -16.97
CA LEU A 15 -2.42 -17.84 -15.53
C LEU A 15 -1.18 -18.15 -14.67
N LYS A 16 -0.26 -18.97 -15.17
CA LYS A 16 1.01 -19.28 -14.48
C LYS A 16 1.89 -18.02 -14.35
N GLN A 17 2.01 -17.23 -15.41
CA GLN A 17 2.78 -15.99 -15.36
C GLN A 17 2.12 -14.98 -14.42
N ALA A 18 0.79 -14.82 -14.48
CA ALA A 18 0.07 -13.93 -13.57
C ALA A 18 0.25 -14.34 -12.10
N ALA A 19 0.21 -15.64 -11.79
CA ALA A 19 0.48 -16.15 -10.44
C ALA A 19 1.92 -15.87 -9.99
N LEU A 20 2.91 -16.02 -10.88
CA LEU A 20 4.30 -15.70 -10.57
C LEU A 20 4.51 -14.20 -10.35
N VAL A 21 3.92 -13.35 -11.20
CA VAL A 21 3.96 -11.90 -11.03
C VAL A 21 3.36 -11.51 -9.69
N ALA A 22 2.16 -11.99 -9.36
CA ALA A 22 1.54 -11.74 -8.06
C ALA A 22 2.43 -12.20 -6.89
N GLY A 23 2.99 -13.42 -6.97
CA GLY A 23 3.88 -13.95 -5.94
C GLY A 23 5.15 -13.11 -5.75
N PHE A 24 5.85 -12.74 -6.82
CA PHE A 24 7.06 -11.92 -6.74
C PHE A 24 6.78 -10.50 -6.28
N THR A 25 5.69 -9.88 -6.76
CA THR A 25 5.28 -8.55 -6.31
C THR A 25 4.98 -8.54 -4.82
N TYR A 26 4.37 -9.60 -4.28
CA TYR A 26 4.14 -9.73 -2.85
C TYR A 26 5.45 -9.90 -2.07
N LEU A 27 6.32 -10.82 -2.51
CA LEU A 27 7.57 -11.14 -1.81
C LEU A 27 8.60 -10.01 -1.81
N LEU A 28 8.66 -9.22 -2.89
CA LEU A 28 9.63 -8.14 -3.05
C LEU A 28 9.11 -6.80 -2.50
N ASN A 29 7.91 -6.78 -1.91
CA ASN A 29 7.33 -5.56 -1.37
C ASN A 29 8.14 -5.04 -0.17
N PRO A 30 8.75 -3.85 -0.25
CA PRO A 30 9.63 -3.33 0.81
C PRO A 30 8.87 -2.66 1.96
N VAL A 31 7.52 -2.65 1.96
CA VAL A 31 6.72 -2.00 3.01
C VAL A 31 7.10 -2.47 4.43
N THR A 32 7.37 -3.77 4.60
CA THR A 32 7.78 -4.33 5.89
C THR A 32 9.13 -3.79 6.37
N PHE A 33 10.06 -3.51 5.46
CA PHE A 33 11.32 -2.86 5.80
C PHE A 33 11.07 -1.44 6.35
N ALA A 34 10.20 -0.67 5.70
CA ALA A 34 9.87 0.68 6.14
C ALA A 34 9.15 0.70 7.49
N GLU A 35 8.07 -0.08 7.63
CA GLU A 35 7.22 -0.09 8.83
C GLU A 35 7.89 -0.75 10.04
N ALA A 36 8.54 -1.90 9.87
CA ALA A 36 9.04 -2.67 11.01
C ALA A 36 10.44 -2.24 11.46
N TYR A 37 11.26 -1.65 10.57
CA TYR A 37 12.65 -1.34 10.86
C TYR A 37 12.99 0.14 10.82
N VAL A 38 12.40 0.90 9.90
CA VAL A 38 12.78 2.30 9.70
C VAL A 38 11.93 3.26 10.54
N MET A 39 10.61 3.25 10.36
CA MET A 39 9.69 4.18 11.05
C MET A 39 9.84 4.17 12.58
N PRO A 40 9.97 3.01 13.26
CA PRO A 40 10.11 2.97 14.72
C PRO A 40 11.40 3.60 15.25
N ARG A 41 12.41 3.80 14.40
CA ARG A 41 13.66 4.49 14.75
C ARG A 41 13.57 6.00 14.56
N LEU A 42 12.64 6.46 13.73
CA LEU A 42 12.50 7.87 13.36
C LEU A 42 11.41 8.57 14.16
N ILE A 43 10.33 7.86 14.47
CA ILE A 43 9.15 8.42 15.14
C ILE A 43 9.17 8.03 16.62
N SER A 44 9.20 9.03 17.49
CA SER A 44 9.09 8.91 18.95
C SER A 44 7.71 9.39 19.42
N ALA A 45 7.36 9.08 20.67
CA ALA A 45 6.19 9.65 21.33
C ALA A 45 6.34 11.16 21.58
N ASP A 46 7.57 11.66 21.71
CA ASP A 46 7.88 13.09 21.77
C ASP A 46 8.05 13.66 20.34
N PRO A 47 7.22 14.63 19.93
CA PRO A 47 7.37 15.32 18.65
C PRO A 47 8.75 15.97 18.47
N ALA A 48 9.35 16.53 19.52
CA ALA A 48 10.64 17.20 19.43
C ALA A 48 11.77 16.19 19.13
N GLU A 49 11.72 15.02 19.77
CA GLU A 49 12.64 13.91 19.48
C GLU A 49 12.45 13.38 18.05
N THR A 50 11.21 13.31 17.57
CA THR A 50 10.92 12.94 16.17
C THR A 50 11.57 13.91 15.18
N VAL A 51 11.44 15.22 15.38
CA VAL A 51 12.10 16.22 14.52
C VAL A 51 13.61 16.02 14.52
N LYS A 52 14.21 15.83 15.70
CA LYS A 52 15.65 15.58 15.85
C LYS A 52 16.09 14.34 15.08
N ASN A 53 15.40 13.21 15.23
CA ASN A 53 15.73 11.96 14.56
C ASN A 53 15.63 12.10 13.03
N LEU A 54 14.59 12.75 12.53
CA LEU A 54 14.41 13.03 11.11
C LEU A 54 15.52 13.94 10.55
N THR A 55 15.99 14.89 11.35
CA THR A 55 17.05 15.84 10.96
C THR A 55 18.41 15.16 10.90
N ILE A 56 18.69 14.25 11.83
CA ILE A 56 19.95 13.50 11.91
C ILE A 56 19.99 12.38 10.86
N HIS A 57 18.84 11.77 10.53
CA HIS A 57 18.75 10.62 9.62
C HIS A 57 17.85 10.85 8.39
N PRO A 58 18.07 11.92 7.58
CA PRO A 58 17.19 12.26 6.47
C PRO A 58 17.20 11.20 5.36
N HIS A 59 18.34 10.54 5.12
CA HIS A 59 18.46 9.45 4.14
C HIS A 59 17.66 8.21 4.53
N LEU A 60 17.59 7.90 5.82
CA LEU A 60 16.83 6.78 6.34
C LEU A 60 15.32 7.04 6.17
N PHE A 61 14.89 8.27 6.43
CA PHE A 61 13.51 8.69 6.18
C PHE A 61 13.15 8.62 4.68
N SER A 62 14.02 9.13 3.80
CA SER A 62 13.84 9.01 2.35
C SER A 62 13.75 7.56 1.87
N ALA A 63 14.56 6.66 2.44
CA ALA A 63 14.52 5.24 2.10
C ALA A 63 13.16 4.60 2.45
N ALA A 64 12.56 4.98 3.56
CA ALA A 64 11.22 4.51 3.91
C ALA A 64 10.13 5.09 3.00
N VAL A 65 10.17 6.39 2.70
CA VAL A 65 9.23 7.00 1.74
C VAL A 65 9.34 6.33 0.37
N LEU A 66 10.56 6.09 -0.12
CA LEU A 66 10.78 5.38 -1.38
C LEU A 66 10.24 3.95 -1.33
N SER A 67 10.43 3.25 -0.22
CA SER A 67 9.87 1.91 -0.02
C SER A 67 8.34 1.93 -0.15
N TYR A 68 7.65 2.92 0.42
CA TYR A 68 6.20 3.03 0.26
C TYR A 68 5.78 3.32 -1.19
N VAL A 69 6.51 4.17 -1.91
CA VAL A 69 6.23 4.44 -3.33
C VAL A 69 6.40 3.19 -4.18
N VAL A 70 7.48 2.42 -3.96
CA VAL A 70 7.71 1.14 -4.64
C VAL A 70 6.59 0.14 -4.32
N SER A 71 6.15 0.10 -3.06
CA SER A 71 5.04 -0.75 -2.61
C SER A 71 3.74 -0.41 -3.35
N ALA A 72 3.41 0.89 -3.46
CA ALA A 72 2.22 1.34 -4.17
C ALA A 72 2.25 1.03 -5.67
N ILE A 73 3.42 1.11 -6.31
CA ILE A 73 3.60 0.64 -7.71
C ILE A 73 3.37 -0.87 -7.78
N GLY A 74 3.91 -1.61 -6.81
CA GLY A 74 3.65 -3.04 -6.64
C GLY A 74 2.16 -3.34 -6.53
N ASP A 75 1.39 -2.56 -5.79
CA ASP A 75 -0.05 -2.76 -5.63
C ASP A 75 -0.83 -2.63 -6.96
N VAL A 76 -0.40 -1.72 -7.84
CA VAL A 76 -0.99 -1.61 -9.20
C VAL A 76 -0.68 -2.85 -10.03
N VAL A 77 0.56 -3.34 -10.00
CA VAL A 77 0.97 -4.57 -10.70
C VAL A 77 0.22 -5.78 -10.13
N MET A 78 0.06 -5.84 -8.80
CA MET A 78 -0.69 -6.86 -8.09
C MET A 78 -2.16 -6.87 -8.50
N ALA A 79 -2.81 -5.71 -8.55
CA ALA A 79 -4.21 -5.57 -8.93
C ALA A 79 -4.46 -6.14 -10.35
N TRP A 80 -3.55 -5.86 -11.28
CA TRP A 80 -3.61 -6.38 -12.64
C TRP A 80 -3.35 -7.89 -12.72
N ALA A 81 -2.33 -8.37 -12.00
CA ALA A 81 -1.99 -9.80 -11.96
C ALA A 81 -3.13 -10.63 -11.35
N LEU A 82 -3.70 -10.19 -10.23
CA LEU A 82 -4.83 -10.84 -9.57
C LEU A 82 -6.11 -10.77 -10.41
N TYR A 83 -6.38 -9.67 -11.11
CA TYR A 83 -7.49 -9.61 -12.07
C TYR A 83 -7.36 -10.72 -13.12
N THR A 84 -6.20 -10.82 -13.75
CA THR A 84 -5.91 -11.80 -14.79
C THR A 84 -6.03 -13.23 -14.24
N LEU A 85 -5.55 -13.43 -13.02
CA LEU A 85 -5.57 -14.73 -12.34
C LEU A 85 -6.97 -15.16 -11.91
N LEU A 86 -7.86 -14.23 -11.51
CA LEU A 86 -9.13 -14.56 -10.86
C LEU A 86 -10.36 -14.34 -11.75
N ARG A 87 -10.23 -13.61 -12.86
CA ARG A 87 -11.33 -13.42 -13.83
C ARG A 87 -11.95 -14.72 -14.37
N PRO A 88 -11.24 -15.87 -14.51
CA PRO A 88 -11.88 -17.11 -14.94
C PRO A 88 -12.84 -17.70 -13.90
N VAL A 89 -12.68 -17.33 -12.62
CA VAL A 89 -13.56 -17.78 -11.52
C VAL A 89 -14.83 -16.92 -11.49
N ASN A 90 -14.67 -15.61 -11.42
CA ASN A 90 -15.76 -14.65 -11.50
C ASN A 90 -15.22 -13.27 -11.92
N ARG A 91 -15.52 -12.87 -13.15
CA ARG A 91 -15.03 -11.61 -13.72
C ARG A 91 -15.48 -10.38 -12.95
N ALA A 92 -16.74 -10.33 -12.51
CA ALA A 92 -17.27 -9.14 -11.82
C ALA A 92 -16.59 -8.92 -10.47
N LEU A 93 -16.43 -9.98 -9.69
CA LEU A 93 -15.73 -9.91 -8.40
C LEU A 93 -14.23 -9.70 -8.55
N ALA A 94 -13.61 -10.26 -9.59
CA ALA A 94 -12.20 -9.98 -9.90
C ALA A 94 -11.98 -8.49 -10.24
N VAL A 95 -12.87 -7.88 -11.02
CA VAL A 95 -12.83 -6.42 -11.29
C VAL A 95 -13.01 -5.65 -9.98
N LEU A 96 -14.02 -5.98 -9.18
CA LEU A 96 -14.28 -5.29 -7.92
C LEU A 96 -13.07 -5.38 -6.97
N GLY A 97 -12.48 -6.57 -6.82
CA GLY A 97 -11.26 -6.76 -6.03
C GLY A 97 -10.09 -5.91 -6.53
N SER A 98 -9.83 -5.90 -7.82
CA SER A 98 -8.75 -5.07 -8.39
C SER A 98 -9.01 -3.57 -8.26
N LEU A 99 -10.27 -3.12 -8.39
CA LEU A 99 -10.62 -1.73 -8.15
C LEU A 99 -10.40 -1.34 -6.69
N LEU A 100 -10.79 -2.19 -5.73
CA LEU A 100 -10.51 -1.95 -4.31
C LEU A 100 -9.00 -1.83 -4.05
N GLN A 101 -8.19 -2.70 -4.65
CA GLN A 101 -6.72 -2.63 -4.54
C GLN A 101 -6.17 -1.31 -5.10
N LEU A 102 -6.69 -0.84 -6.24
CA LEU A 102 -6.25 0.42 -6.84
C LEU A 102 -6.68 1.64 -6.02
N VAL A 103 -7.91 1.64 -5.47
CA VAL A 103 -8.37 2.72 -4.59
C VAL A 103 -7.57 2.72 -3.29
N TYR A 104 -7.28 1.54 -2.71
CA TYR A 104 -6.35 1.39 -1.60
C TYR A 104 -5.00 2.05 -1.91
N ALA A 105 -4.36 1.69 -3.02
CA ALA A 105 -3.08 2.24 -3.42
C ALA A 105 -3.13 3.77 -3.61
N ALA A 106 -4.22 4.29 -4.16
CA ALA A 106 -4.42 5.74 -4.32
C ALA A 106 -4.57 6.47 -2.97
N VAL A 107 -5.37 5.93 -2.04
CA VAL A 107 -5.53 6.50 -0.69
C VAL A 107 -4.21 6.41 0.07
N TRP A 108 -3.48 5.29 -0.04
CA TRP A 108 -2.15 5.13 0.55
C TRP A 108 -1.15 6.15 0.00
N LEU A 109 -1.11 6.35 -1.33
CA LEU A 109 -0.27 7.38 -1.96
C LEU A 109 -0.59 8.79 -1.45
N ALA A 110 -1.87 9.10 -1.25
CA ALA A 110 -2.28 10.37 -0.66
C ALA A 110 -1.84 10.50 0.80
N ALA A 111 -1.89 9.42 1.58
CA ALA A 111 -1.41 9.41 2.97
C ALA A 111 0.10 9.67 3.04
N ILE A 112 0.91 8.95 2.26
CA ILE A 112 2.38 9.09 2.26
C ILE A 112 2.86 10.44 1.71
N ALA A 113 2.02 11.17 0.96
CA ALA A 113 2.34 12.53 0.52
C ALA A 113 2.63 13.46 1.71
N ASN A 114 1.99 13.23 2.86
CA ASN A 114 2.28 13.95 4.10
C ASN A 114 3.71 13.70 4.61
N LEU A 115 4.25 12.48 4.43
CA LEU A 115 5.64 12.18 4.75
C LEU A 115 6.61 12.94 3.82
N GLY A 116 6.23 13.10 2.55
CA GLY A 116 6.95 13.96 1.60
C GLY A 116 7.00 15.42 2.06
N LEU A 117 5.91 15.95 2.63
CA LEU A 117 5.89 17.29 3.23
C LEU A 117 6.81 17.39 4.45
N ILE A 118 6.79 16.40 5.34
CA ILE A 118 7.72 16.32 6.49
C ILE A 118 9.17 16.36 6.01
N TYR A 119 9.51 15.61 4.95
CA TYR A 119 10.87 15.61 4.39
C TYR A 119 11.28 17.03 3.95
N ARG A 120 10.38 17.79 3.33
CA ARG A 120 10.66 19.17 2.92
C ARG A 120 10.94 20.08 4.12
N PHE A 121 10.18 19.95 5.20
CA PHE A 121 10.40 20.76 6.39
C PHE A 121 11.73 20.46 7.10
N VAL A 122 12.17 19.21 7.07
CA VAL A 122 13.35 18.76 7.83
C VAL A 122 14.65 18.78 7.01
N ALA A 123 14.57 18.51 5.70
CA ALA A 123 15.74 18.36 4.83
C ALA A 123 15.98 19.53 3.87
N VAL A 124 15.02 20.45 3.69
CA VAL A 124 15.15 21.60 2.78
C VAL A 124 15.30 22.91 3.56
N PRO A 125 16.50 23.53 3.56
CA PRO A 125 16.79 24.72 4.37
C PRO A 125 15.83 25.89 4.17
N ASP A 126 15.32 26.10 2.96
CA ASP A 126 14.43 27.23 2.66
C ASP A 126 13.02 27.07 3.25
N TYR A 127 12.53 25.83 3.41
CA TYR A 127 11.22 25.57 4.01
C TYR A 127 11.24 25.70 5.54
N SER A 128 12.38 25.38 6.16
CA SER A 128 12.56 25.53 7.62
C SER A 128 12.52 26.99 8.11
N ARG A 129 12.72 27.97 7.22
CA ARG A 129 12.71 29.41 7.55
C ARG A 129 11.31 30.02 7.68
N HIS A 130 10.30 29.39 7.11
CA HIS A 130 8.91 29.88 7.13
C HIS A 130 8.12 29.36 8.34
N THR A 131 8.63 28.34 9.03
CA THR A 131 8.04 27.82 10.27
C THR A 131 8.89 28.28 11.44
N SER A 132 8.29 28.87 12.47
CA SER A 132 9.04 29.16 13.70
C SER A 132 9.60 27.87 14.29
N ALA A 133 10.85 27.89 14.79
CA ALA A 133 11.48 26.69 15.37
C ALA A 133 10.65 26.05 16.50
N ALA A 134 9.81 26.85 17.19
CA ALA A 134 8.89 26.38 18.22
C ALA A 134 7.65 25.64 17.67
N GLY A 135 7.21 25.92 16.44
CA GLY A 135 6.02 25.32 15.84
C GLY A 135 6.28 24.05 15.01
N LEU A 136 7.54 23.80 14.62
CA LEU A 136 7.91 22.67 13.77
C LEU A 136 7.54 21.29 14.36
N PRO A 137 7.76 21.00 15.66
CA PRO A 137 7.35 19.70 16.24
C PRO A 137 5.85 19.44 16.15
N LEU A 138 5.02 20.46 16.44
CA LEU A 138 3.56 20.34 16.34
C LEU A 138 3.12 20.11 14.90
N GLN A 139 3.68 20.84 13.94
CA GLN A 139 3.36 20.69 12.52
C GLN A 139 3.74 19.30 11.98
N ILE A 140 4.89 18.75 12.38
CA ILE A 140 5.29 17.38 12.02
C ILE A 140 4.36 16.35 12.66
N ALA A 141 3.98 16.54 13.92
CA ALA A 141 3.02 15.66 14.59
C ALA A 141 1.65 15.66 13.89
N GLU A 142 1.15 16.82 13.45
CA GLU A 142 -0.09 16.92 12.68
C GLU A 142 -0.01 16.16 11.35
N LEU A 143 1.08 16.33 10.59
CA LEU A 143 1.30 15.62 9.33
C LEU A 143 1.44 14.10 9.53
N LEU A 144 2.11 13.67 10.61
CA LEU A 144 2.17 12.25 10.99
C LEU A 144 0.79 11.71 11.38
N GLY A 145 -0.02 12.50 12.08
CA GLY A 145 -1.41 12.19 12.38
C GLY A 145 -2.23 11.99 11.11
N ALA A 146 -2.14 12.93 10.16
CA ALA A 146 -2.81 12.84 8.87
C ALA A 146 -2.36 11.62 8.05
N TYR A 147 -1.06 11.31 8.05
CA TYR A 147 -0.52 10.08 7.47
C TYR A 147 -1.15 8.84 8.12
N ARG A 148 -1.14 8.73 9.46
CA ARG A 148 -1.70 7.58 10.18
C ARG A 148 -3.19 7.40 9.91
N SER A 149 -3.97 8.47 9.91
CA SER A 149 -5.41 8.41 9.61
C SER A 149 -5.67 7.98 8.17
N GLY A 150 -4.95 8.54 7.20
CA GLY A 150 -5.05 8.15 5.79
C GLY A 150 -4.65 6.69 5.55
N SER A 151 -3.59 6.25 6.23
CA SER A 151 -3.14 4.85 6.23
C SER A 151 -4.21 3.92 6.79
N GLY A 152 -4.81 4.24 7.95
CA GLY A 152 -5.91 3.44 8.52
C GLY A 152 -7.10 3.30 7.57
N LEU A 153 -7.53 4.39 6.94
CA LEU A 153 -8.60 4.35 5.93
C LEU A 153 -8.27 3.46 4.73
N SER A 154 -7.01 3.50 4.27
CA SER A 154 -6.56 2.66 3.17
C SER A 154 -6.60 1.17 3.55
N LEU A 155 -6.24 0.82 4.79
CA LEU A 155 -6.19 -0.58 5.25
C LEU A 155 -7.57 -1.25 5.30
N ILE A 156 -8.64 -0.48 5.52
CA ILE A 156 -10.02 -0.99 5.38
C ILE A 156 -10.27 -1.48 3.94
N LEU A 157 -9.86 -0.67 2.95
CA LEU A 157 -10.02 -1.03 1.53
C LEU A 157 -9.15 -2.23 1.14
N PHE A 158 -7.93 -2.30 1.68
CA PHE A 158 -7.05 -3.44 1.51
C PHE A 158 -7.66 -4.72 2.11
N GLY A 159 -8.23 -4.65 3.31
CA GLY A 159 -8.93 -5.76 3.94
C GLY A 159 -10.13 -6.26 3.12
N LEU A 160 -10.96 -5.35 2.59
CA LEU A 160 -12.06 -5.71 1.69
C LEU A 160 -11.56 -6.37 0.39
N HIS A 161 -10.48 -5.85 -0.20
CA HIS A 161 -9.82 -6.49 -1.34
C HIS A 161 -9.38 -7.92 -0.99
N LEU A 162 -8.70 -8.13 0.14
CA LEU A 162 -8.22 -9.43 0.59
C LEU A 162 -9.37 -10.43 0.82
N VAL A 163 -10.49 -9.99 1.40
CA VAL A 163 -11.68 -10.83 1.57
C VAL A 163 -12.19 -11.34 0.22
N LEU A 164 -12.34 -10.46 -0.78
CA LEU A 164 -12.81 -10.86 -2.11
C LEU A 164 -11.80 -11.75 -2.83
N THR A 165 -10.54 -11.37 -2.83
CA THR A 165 -9.43 -12.12 -3.44
C THR A 165 -9.31 -13.50 -2.82
N GLY A 166 -9.30 -13.59 -1.49
CA GLY A 166 -9.22 -14.85 -0.75
C GLY A 166 -10.41 -15.77 -1.04
N TRP A 167 -11.63 -15.20 -1.10
CA TRP A 167 -12.82 -15.95 -1.47
C TRP A 167 -12.74 -16.51 -2.90
N LEU A 168 -12.28 -15.72 -3.87
CA LEU A 168 -12.11 -16.16 -5.26
C LEU A 168 -11.03 -17.24 -5.39
N ILE A 169 -9.91 -17.11 -4.67
CA ILE A 169 -8.84 -18.12 -4.63
C ILE A 169 -9.38 -19.43 -4.05
N ALA A 170 -10.13 -19.38 -2.95
CA ALA A 170 -10.74 -20.56 -2.33
C ALA A 170 -11.74 -21.28 -3.25
N ARG A 171 -12.36 -20.55 -4.19
CA ARG A 171 -13.29 -21.08 -5.21
C ARG A 171 -12.60 -21.56 -6.48
N SER A 172 -11.34 -21.19 -6.71
CA SER A 172 -10.60 -21.63 -7.89
C SER A 172 -10.25 -23.12 -7.84
N SER A 173 -10.14 -23.76 -9.01
CA SER A 173 -9.72 -25.16 -9.14
C SER A 173 -8.21 -25.33 -9.31
N TYR A 174 -7.49 -24.26 -9.62
CA TYR A 174 -6.07 -24.27 -10.00
C TYR A 174 -5.15 -23.58 -8.98
N LEU A 175 -5.68 -22.94 -7.94
CA LEU A 175 -4.91 -22.41 -6.82
C LEU A 175 -5.17 -23.21 -5.54
N PRO A 176 -4.21 -23.27 -4.61
CA PRO A 176 -4.41 -23.92 -3.33
C PRO A 176 -5.45 -23.17 -2.48
N ARG A 177 -6.55 -23.85 -2.16
CA ARG A 177 -7.69 -23.25 -1.43
C ARG A 177 -7.33 -22.72 -0.04
N TRP A 178 -6.35 -23.34 0.62
CA TRP A 178 -5.90 -22.91 1.94
C TRP A 178 -5.31 -21.50 1.92
N LEU A 179 -4.60 -21.10 0.85
CA LEU A 179 -4.15 -19.71 0.68
C LEU A 179 -5.33 -18.75 0.60
N GLY A 180 -6.39 -19.14 -0.10
CA GLY A 180 -7.61 -18.33 -0.20
C GLY A 180 -8.25 -18.08 1.15
N TRP A 181 -8.35 -19.11 2.00
CA TRP A 181 -8.90 -18.95 3.35
C TRP A 181 -8.01 -18.13 4.27
N LEU A 182 -6.68 -18.27 4.18
CA LEU A 182 -5.75 -17.42 4.94
C LEU A 182 -5.94 -15.95 4.57
N LEU A 183 -5.98 -15.61 3.28
CA LEU A 183 -6.20 -14.24 2.81
C LEU A 183 -7.58 -13.72 3.20
N PHE A 184 -8.60 -14.57 3.18
CA PHE A 184 -9.95 -14.19 3.61
C PHE A 184 -10.00 -13.79 5.09
N VAL A 185 -9.35 -14.58 5.95
CA VAL A 185 -9.28 -14.29 7.39
C VAL A 185 -8.41 -13.05 7.66
N ASP A 186 -7.26 -12.94 6.99
CA ASP A 186 -6.37 -11.77 7.07
C ASP A 186 -7.10 -10.48 6.67
N GLY A 187 -7.89 -10.51 5.59
CA GLY A 187 -8.68 -9.37 5.16
C GLY A 187 -9.69 -8.90 6.21
N TRP A 188 -10.34 -9.83 6.91
CA TRP A 188 -11.23 -9.48 8.03
C TRP A 188 -10.47 -8.90 9.22
N ALA A 189 -9.28 -9.43 9.52
CA ALA A 189 -8.44 -8.90 10.59
C ALA A 189 -8.10 -7.42 10.33
N TRP A 190 -7.71 -7.07 9.10
CA TRP A 190 -7.46 -5.68 8.71
C TRP A 190 -8.68 -4.77 8.85
N VAL A 191 -9.85 -5.22 8.41
CA VAL A 191 -11.09 -4.43 8.53
C VAL A 191 -11.43 -4.16 10.01
N VAL A 192 -11.32 -5.16 10.86
CA VAL A 192 -11.63 -5.02 12.29
C VAL A 192 -10.61 -4.14 13.00
N ASP A 193 -9.33 -4.37 12.75
CA ASP A 193 -8.23 -3.59 13.32
C ASP A 193 -8.37 -2.11 12.96
N SER A 194 -8.59 -1.80 11.67
CA SER A 194 -8.67 -0.41 11.19
C SER A 194 -9.92 0.35 11.64
N VAL A 195 -10.99 -0.35 12.06
CA VAL A 195 -12.19 0.27 12.64
C VAL A 195 -12.04 0.51 14.15
N SER A 196 -11.07 -0.15 14.79
CA SER A 196 -10.82 -0.03 16.23
C SER A 196 -9.88 1.12 16.62
N ILE A 197 -9.38 1.87 15.63
CA ILE A 197 -8.47 3.03 15.76
C ILE A 197 -9.29 4.33 15.69
#